data_AF-A0A2P5WNU0-F1
#
_entry.id   AF-A0A2P5WNU0-F1
#
_cell.length_a   1.000
_cell.length_b   1.000
_cell.length_c   1.000
_cell.angle_alpha   90.00
_cell.angle_beta   90.00
_cell.angle_gamma   90.00
#
_symmetry.space_group_name_H-M   'P 1'
#
loop_
_entity.id
_entity.type
_entity.pdbx_description
1 polymer ?
#
loop_
_entity_poly.entity_id
_entity_poly.type
_entity_poly.pdbx_seq_one_letter_code
_entity_poly.pdbx_strand_id
1 'polypeptide(L)'
;MSFFKSVAANSSVFTPREAKMAMRQPSTYGVLSQRAGSSIRKTTSVNLLYFRGSSSVRVFSFLNIARYSSCSGEEFYSSSKRRSRGPVMAAKKASQGQKEEEGRYKHTVDLPKTTFGMRANALVREPEIQKLWDDHQVFKRVVDKNDGGNFVLHDGPPYANGDLHMGHALNKILKDIINRYKLLQNYKVHFVPGWDCHGLPIELKVLQSLDQDARKDLTPLKLRAKAAKFAKATVKAQMSSFQRFGVWADWNNPYLTLDPKYEAAQIEVFGEMALKGHIYRGRKPVHWSPSSRTALAEAELEVKKSIFLVLKKELTSLFYFLSAVAVNAKLQYAVVEAKSLSEDVHLSAGNKKKRLGNIVTEPKMPFFIVASNLVPTLEAKWGIKLIVKKTLSGSDLENCRYVHPINNMECPVVIGGDYITTESGTGLVHTAPGHGLEDYVTGLKYGLPIYSPVDDDGKFTEEAGQFNGLDVLGDGNAAVVKYLDEKLSIIMEESYEHKYPYDWRTKKPTIFRATEQWFASVEGFRQAAMDAIGHVKWIPAQVFVLIGIGSNL
;
A
#
# COMPACT_ATOMS: atom_id res chain seq x y z
N MET A 1 -17.98 -19.16 1.60
CA MET A 1 -19.05 -18.47 2.36
C MET A 1 -20.33 -19.28 2.64
N SER A 2 -20.48 -20.55 2.23
CA SER A 2 -21.65 -21.38 2.63
C SER A 2 -21.39 -22.27 3.87
N PHE A 3 -20.12 -22.53 4.22
CA PHE A 3 -19.77 -23.30 5.42
C PHE A 3 -20.03 -22.52 6.72
N PHE A 4 -19.81 -21.19 6.70
CA PHE A 4 -19.97 -20.32 7.86
C PHE A 4 -21.43 -20.03 8.26
N LYS A 5 -22.41 -20.25 7.39
CA LYS A 5 -23.83 -20.10 7.75
C LYS A 5 -24.38 -21.30 8.53
N SER A 6 -23.77 -22.49 8.40
CA SER A 6 -24.25 -23.71 9.06
C SER A 6 -23.85 -23.82 10.55
N VAL A 7 -22.77 -23.16 10.96
CA VAL A 7 -22.27 -23.23 12.35
C VAL A 7 -22.99 -22.22 13.26
N ALA A 8 -23.68 -21.23 12.69
CA ALA A 8 -24.48 -20.26 13.44
C ALA A 8 -25.82 -20.82 13.98
N ALA A 9 -26.23 -22.03 13.59
CA ALA A 9 -27.53 -22.60 13.98
C ALA A 9 -27.48 -23.56 15.19
N ASN A 10 -26.30 -23.97 15.67
CA ASN A 10 -26.18 -24.90 16.80
C ASN A 10 -25.23 -24.33 17.87
N SER A 11 -25.66 -23.27 18.56
CA SER A 11 -25.02 -22.77 19.77
C SER A 11 -25.70 -23.32 21.02
N SER A 12 -25.50 -24.61 21.31
CA SER A 12 -25.69 -25.18 22.65
C SER A 12 -24.86 -26.45 22.70
N VAL A 13 -24.27 -26.75 23.86
CA VAL A 13 -23.23 -27.78 24.08
C VAL A 13 -21.82 -27.25 23.79
N PHE A 14 -21.26 -26.48 24.72
CA PHE A 14 -19.89 -26.67 25.24
C PHE A 14 -19.69 -25.72 26.43
N THR A 15 -20.06 -26.18 27.63
CA THR A 15 -19.59 -25.61 28.90
C THR A 15 -18.20 -26.18 29.22
N PRO A 16 -17.22 -25.36 29.66
CA PRO A 16 -15.88 -25.87 29.97
C PRO A 16 -15.89 -26.52 31.36
N ARG A 17 -15.67 -27.84 31.41
CA ARG A 17 -15.27 -28.53 32.63
C ARG A 17 -13.74 -28.59 32.69
N GLU A 18 -13.22 -28.21 33.85
CA GLU A 18 -11.84 -28.33 34.29
C GLU A 18 -11.22 -29.69 33.91
N ALA A 19 -10.03 -29.66 33.30
CA ALA A 19 -9.22 -30.86 33.13
C ALA A 19 -7.77 -30.54 33.54
N LYS A 20 -7.37 -31.20 34.62
CA LYS A 20 -6.08 -31.14 35.31
C LYS A 20 -4.91 -31.58 34.42
N MET A 21 -3.75 -31.03 34.75
CA MET A 21 -2.40 -31.42 34.32
C MET A 21 -2.20 -32.94 34.26
N ALA A 22 -1.56 -33.40 33.18
CA ALA A 22 -0.75 -34.61 33.18
C ALA A 22 0.46 -34.40 32.24
N MET A 23 1.61 -34.10 32.84
CA MET A 23 2.91 -34.15 32.17
C MET A 23 3.24 -35.61 31.80
N ARG A 24 3.68 -35.84 30.56
CA ARG A 24 4.49 -37.01 30.20
C ARG A 24 5.59 -36.57 29.22
N GLN A 25 6.84 -36.67 29.66
CA GLN A 25 8.02 -36.68 28.80
C GLN A 25 8.13 -38.02 28.04
N PRO A 26 8.93 -38.07 26.97
CA PRO A 26 10.17 -38.84 27.08
C PRO A 26 11.42 -38.24 26.39
N SER A 27 12.51 -38.24 27.17
CA SER A 27 13.91 -38.66 26.88
C SER A 27 14.70 -38.15 25.66
N THR A 28 15.70 -37.35 26.03
CA THR A 28 17.11 -37.23 25.59
C THR A 28 17.76 -38.39 24.80
N TYR A 29 18.39 -38.00 23.67
CA TYR A 29 19.67 -38.48 23.12
C TYR A 29 20.34 -37.23 22.51
N GLY A 30 21.61 -36.87 22.67
CA GLY A 30 22.83 -37.59 23.04
C GLY A 30 23.94 -36.98 22.18
N VAL A 31 24.53 -35.87 22.64
CA VAL A 31 25.61 -35.14 21.98
C VAL A 31 26.89 -35.98 22.02
N LEU A 32 27.50 -36.24 20.86
CA LEU A 32 28.86 -36.76 20.77
C LEU A 32 29.74 -35.83 19.94
N SER A 33 30.56 -35.08 20.68
CA SER A 33 31.75 -34.37 20.23
C SER A 33 32.87 -35.39 20.01
N GLN A 34 33.53 -35.34 18.85
CA GLN A 34 34.86 -35.94 18.69
C GLN A 34 35.86 -34.86 18.24
N ARG A 35 36.74 -34.52 19.18
CA ARG A 35 38.07 -33.97 18.91
C ARG A 35 38.96 -35.14 18.48
N ALA A 36 39.64 -34.99 17.35
CA ALA A 36 40.89 -35.67 17.08
C ALA A 36 41.81 -34.67 16.38
N GLY A 37 42.94 -34.38 17.02
CA GLY A 37 44.06 -33.66 16.41
C GLY A 37 45.17 -34.63 16.05
N SER A 38 45.88 -34.35 14.96
CA SER A 38 47.32 -34.62 14.84
C SER A 38 47.91 -34.02 13.55
N SER A 39 49.02 -33.28 13.74
CA SER A 39 50.21 -33.14 12.89
C SER A 39 50.07 -32.51 11.48
N ILE A 40 50.47 -31.25 11.29
CA ILE A 40 51.82 -30.76 10.91
C ILE A 40 52.32 -31.32 9.56
N ARG A 41 52.27 -30.46 8.52
CA ARG A 41 53.42 -30.19 7.62
C ARG A 41 53.49 -28.70 7.29
N LYS A 42 54.64 -28.11 7.62
CA LYS A 42 55.10 -26.78 7.25
C LYS A 42 55.62 -26.78 5.81
N THR A 43 55.40 -25.68 5.10
CA THR A 43 56.43 -25.07 4.24
C THR A 43 56.28 -23.55 4.31
N THR A 44 57.24 -22.93 5.03
CA THR A 44 57.97 -21.67 4.75
C THR A 44 57.19 -20.51 4.09
N SER A 45 56.82 -19.44 4.80
CA SER A 45 57.61 -18.32 5.36
C SER A 45 58.23 -17.37 4.32
N VAL A 46 57.76 -16.12 4.27
CA VAL A 46 58.61 -14.91 4.37
C VAL A 46 57.84 -13.82 5.15
N ASN A 47 58.57 -13.24 6.11
CA ASN A 47 58.27 -12.23 7.13
C ASN A 47 57.85 -10.85 6.58
N LEU A 48 56.91 -10.11 7.19
CA LEU A 48 56.92 -9.36 8.48
C LEU A 48 57.52 -7.95 8.31
N LEU A 49 56.68 -6.92 8.53
CA LEU A 49 57.09 -5.64 9.14
C LEU A 49 55.85 -4.83 9.53
N TYR A 50 55.64 -4.74 10.85
CA TYR A 50 54.80 -3.73 11.50
C TYR A 50 55.54 -2.39 11.45
N PHE A 51 54.85 -1.32 11.05
CA PHE A 51 55.22 0.05 11.42
C PHE A 51 53.96 0.83 11.83
N ARG A 52 54.00 1.37 13.05
CA ARG A 52 53.12 2.45 13.53
C ARG A 52 53.49 3.73 12.77
N GLY A 53 52.49 4.48 12.30
CA GLY A 53 52.67 5.84 11.83
C GLY A 53 51.36 6.46 11.34
N SER A 54 50.91 7.52 12.03
CA SER A 54 49.83 8.41 11.60
C SER A 54 50.04 8.97 10.20
N SER A 55 49.00 8.98 9.36
CA SER A 55 48.57 10.14 8.54
C SER A 55 47.47 9.76 7.54
N SER A 56 46.39 10.56 7.55
CA SER A 56 45.51 10.89 6.42
C SER A 56 45.11 9.77 5.43
N VAL A 57 43.98 9.09 5.70
CA VAL A 57 43.28 8.32 4.67
C VAL A 57 42.29 9.24 3.94
N ARG A 58 42.56 9.51 2.67
CA ARG A 58 41.61 10.10 1.72
C ARG A 58 40.43 9.14 1.54
N VAL A 59 39.27 9.56 2.03
CA VAL A 59 37.97 8.97 1.70
C VAL A 59 37.60 9.42 0.29
N PHE A 60 37.52 8.49 -0.67
CA PHE A 60 36.88 8.75 -1.96
C PHE A 60 35.36 8.77 -1.76
N SER A 61 34.82 9.98 -1.61
CA SER A 61 33.39 10.28 -1.69
C SER A 61 33.00 10.45 -3.16
N PHE A 62 32.09 9.59 -3.66
CA PHE A 62 31.34 9.86 -4.89
C PHE A 62 29.89 10.16 -4.52
N LEU A 63 29.64 11.44 -4.23
CA LEU A 63 28.33 12.06 -4.24
C LEU A 63 28.47 13.31 -5.11
N ASN A 64 27.90 13.30 -6.31
CA ASN A 64 27.47 14.53 -6.94
C ASN A 64 26.14 14.32 -7.65
N ILE A 65 25.15 14.94 -7.04
CA ILE A 65 23.76 15.14 -7.43
C ILE A 65 23.75 16.13 -8.59
N ALA A 66 23.22 15.73 -9.75
CA ALA A 66 22.87 16.67 -10.80
C ALA A 66 21.46 17.22 -10.54
N ARG A 67 21.40 18.52 -10.25
CA ARG A 67 20.18 19.33 -10.12
C ARG A 67 19.55 19.55 -11.49
N TYR A 68 18.22 19.43 -11.53
CA TYR A 68 17.37 20.02 -12.56
C TYR A 68 17.39 21.56 -12.42
N SER A 69 17.51 22.28 -13.54
CA SER A 69 17.09 23.67 -13.65
C SER A 69 16.34 23.87 -14.97
N SER A 70 15.12 24.38 -14.83
CA SER A 70 14.21 24.91 -15.84
C SER A 70 14.75 26.20 -16.47
N CYS A 71 14.55 26.39 -17.78
CA CYS A 71 14.33 27.73 -18.37
C CYS A 71 13.64 27.62 -19.75
N SER A 72 12.86 28.66 -20.01
CA SER A 72 11.76 28.86 -20.93
C SER A 72 12.14 29.52 -22.27
N GLY A 73 11.32 29.25 -23.30
CA GLY A 73 10.78 30.18 -24.33
C GLY A 73 11.69 31.15 -25.11
N GLU A 74 11.68 30.97 -26.45
CA GLU A 74 11.80 31.97 -27.57
C GLU A 74 13.06 32.89 -27.60
N GLU A 75 13.72 33.27 -28.69
CA GLU A 75 13.60 33.16 -30.16
C GLU A 75 14.96 33.65 -30.77
N PHE A 76 15.15 33.44 -32.09
CA PHE A 76 16.17 34.00 -33.00
C PHE A 76 17.58 33.36 -33.22
N TYR A 77 17.67 32.66 -34.38
CA TYR A 77 18.71 32.64 -35.44
C TYR A 77 20.21 32.48 -35.09
N SER A 78 20.79 31.34 -35.49
CA SER A 78 21.81 31.26 -36.59
C SER A 78 22.43 29.86 -36.71
N SER A 79 22.40 29.35 -37.95
CA SER A 79 23.26 28.34 -38.59
C SER A 79 23.98 27.23 -37.78
N SER A 80 23.54 25.98 -37.96
CA SER A 80 24.40 24.86 -38.43
C SER A 80 23.59 23.56 -38.61
N LYS A 81 23.11 23.31 -39.84
CA LYS A 81 22.54 22.02 -40.23
C LYS A 81 23.67 20.99 -40.41
N ARG A 82 23.95 20.14 -39.40
CA ARG A 82 24.54 18.81 -39.66
C ARG A 82 23.44 17.89 -40.19
N ARG A 83 23.42 17.71 -41.51
CA ARG A 83 22.54 16.77 -42.22
C ARG A 83 22.87 15.34 -41.81
N SER A 84 21.85 14.64 -41.29
CA SER A 84 21.74 13.18 -41.30
C SER A 84 21.82 12.66 -42.73
N ARG A 85 22.76 11.76 -43.02
CA ARG A 85 22.78 11.02 -44.29
C ARG A 85 21.80 9.86 -44.20
N GLY A 86 20.68 9.97 -44.93
CA GLY A 86 19.80 8.84 -45.26
C GLY A 86 20.48 7.86 -46.25
N PRO A 87 19.81 6.75 -46.60
CA PRO A 87 20.40 5.72 -47.46
C PRO A 87 20.58 6.27 -48.87
N VAL A 88 21.83 6.35 -49.32
CA VAL A 88 22.14 6.68 -50.71
C VAL A 88 21.86 5.45 -51.56
N MET A 89 20.77 5.49 -52.32
CA MET A 89 20.55 4.64 -53.49
C MET A 89 21.69 4.92 -54.47
N ALA A 90 22.69 4.04 -54.51
CA ALA A 90 23.77 4.13 -55.47
C ALA A 90 23.24 3.77 -56.86
N ALA A 91 23.11 4.80 -57.70
CA ALA A 91 22.84 4.66 -59.12
C ALA A 91 23.94 3.82 -59.79
N LYS A 92 23.52 2.80 -60.56
CA LYS A 92 24.37 2.12 -61.55
C LYS A 92 24.82 3.16 -62.59
N LYS A 93 26.05 3.64 -62.50
CA LYS A 93 26.78 4.19 -63.64
C LYS A 93 27.87 3.19 -64.02
N ALA A 94 27.77 2.67 -65.24
CA ALA A 94 28.80 1.84 -65.84
C ALA A 94 30.02 2.72 -66.14
N SER A 95 31.05 2.64 -65.31
CA SER A 95 32.39 3.11 -65.67
C SER A 95 33.12 1.97 -66.36
N GLN A 96 33.36 2.11 -67.67
CA GLN A 96 34.37 1.35 -68.39
C GLN A 96 35.75 1.78 -67.89
N GLY A 97 36.18 1.18 -66.78
CA GLY A 97 37.58 1.14 -66.34
C GLY A 97 38.02 -0.31 -66.41
N GLN A 98 39.26 -0.55 -66.86
CA GLN A 98 39.86 -1.88 -66.93
C GLN A 98 39.63 -2.64 -65.62
N LYS A 99 39.22 -3.92 -65.71
CA LYS A 99 39.20 -4.84 -64.57
C LYS A 99 40.63 -4.95 -64.04
N GLU A 100 40.95 -4.20 -62.99
CA GLU A 100 42.07 -4.54 -62.12
C GLU A 100 41.85 -6.00 -61.67
N GLU A 101 42.88 -6.84 -61.80
CA GLU A 101 42.86 -8.22 -61.35
C GLU A 101 42.28 -8.29 -59.94
N GLU A 102 41.20 -9.06 -59.75
CA GLU A 102 40.63 -9.30 -58.43
C GLU A 102 41.71 -9.88 -57.50
N GLY A 103 42.31 -9.00 -56.68
CA GLY A 103 43.10 -9.30 -55.49
C GLY A 103 44.12 -10.43 -55.61
N ARG A 104 45.25 -10.17 -56.30
CA ARG A 104 46.42 -11.06 -56.40
C ARG A 104 46.94 -11.65 -55.06
N TYR A 105 46.60 -11.05 -53.92
CA TYR A 105 47.00 -11.49 -52.57
C TYR A 105 45.81 -11.90 -51.66
N LYS A 106 44.56 -11.94 -52.15
CA LYS A 106 43.39 -12.27 -51.32
C LYS A 106 43.45 -13.69 -50.73
N HIS A 107 44.09 -14.60 -51.44
CA HIS A 107 44.29 -15.99 -51.01
C HIS A 107 45.52 -16.17 -50.09
N THR A 108 46.37 -15.15 -49.96
CA THR A 108 47.54 -15.17 -49.07
C THR A 108 47.24 -14.61 -47.68
N VAL A 109 46.01 -14.15 -47.45
CA VAL A 109 45.54 -13.60 -46.16
C VAL A 109 44.46 -14.49 -45.59
N ASP A 110 44.66 -15.02 -44.38
CA ASP A 110 43.66 -15.86 -43.71
C ASP A 110 42.58 -15.00 -43.06
N LEU A 111 41.53 -14.71 -43.83
CA LEU A 111 40.39 -13.93 -43.36
C LEU A 111 39.46 -14.78 -42.49
N PRO A 112 38.89 -14.22 -41.41
CA PRO A 112 37.89 -14.92 -40.61
C PRO A 112 36.69 -15.37 -41.47
N LYS A 113 36.43 -16.67 -41.48
CA LYS A 113 35.25 -17.28 -42.14
C LYS A 113 34.28 -17.74 -41.06
N THR A 114 33.03 -17.29 -41.14
CA THR A 114 31.98 -17.71 -40.20
C THR A 114 30.64 -17.85 -40.90
N THR A 115 29.86 -18.85 -40.47
CA THR A 115 28.45 -19.00 -40.84
C THR A 115 27.54 -18.14 -39.96
N PHE A 116 28.10 -17.46 -38.95
CA PHE A 116 27.37 -16.54 -38.08
C PHE A 116 26.90 -15.32 -38.88
N GLY A 117 25.57 -15.14 -38.95
CA GLY A 117 24.98 -14.02 -39.67
C GLY A 117 25.35 -12.68 -39.02
N MET A 118 25.68 -11.68 -39.84
CA MET A 118 26.02 -10.33 -39.35
C MET A 118 24.83 -9.62 -38.68
N ARG A 119 23.59 -9.98 -39.02
CA ARG A 119 22.37 -9.45 -38.39
C ARG A 119 21.79 -10.50 -37.43
N ALA A 120 21.38 -10.07 -36.25
CA ALA A 120 20.83 -10.96 -35.22
C ALA A 120 19.57 -11.71 -35.68
N ASN A 121 18.67 -11.05 -36.44
CA ASN A 121 17.38 -11.60 -36.87
C ASN A 121 16.59 -12.25 -35.70
N ALA A 122 16.56 -11.56 -34.55
CA ALA A 122 16.10 -12.11 -33.28
C ALA A 122 14.65 -12.63 -33.30
N LEU A 123 13.77 -12.01 -34.10
CA LEU A 123 12.38 -12.44 -34.26
C LEU A 123 12.24 -13.90 -34.73
N VAL A 124 13.19 -14.38 -35.53
CA VAL A 124 13.23 -15.75 -36.04
C VAL A 124 14.16 -16.63 -35.20
N ARG A 125 15.35 -16.11 -34.86
CA ARG A 125 16.38 -16.87 -34.13
C ARG A 125 15.99 -17.22 -32.70
N GLU A 126 15.34 -16.32 -31.97
CA GLU A 126 14.96 -16.60 -30.57
C GLU A 126 13.95 -17.75 -30.45
N PRO A 127 12.85 -17.81 -31.23
CA PRO A 127 11.98 -18.99 -31.25
C PRO A 127 12.69 -20.29 -31.61
N GLU A 128 13.61 -20.28 -32.57
CA GLU A 128 14.41 -21.46 -32.93
C GLU A 128 15.25 -21.97 -31.73
N ILE A 129 15.90 -21.05 -31.01
CA ILE A 129 16.70 -21.36 -29.82
C ILE A 129 15.81 -21.86 -28.68
N GLN A 130 14.67 -21.22 -28.45
CA GLN A 130 13.72 -21.63 -27.41
C GLN A 130 13.17 -23.03 -27.68
N LYS A 131 12.84 -23.33 -28.95
CA LYS A 131 12.43 -24.66 -29.37
C LYS A 131 13.52 -25.70 -29.12
N LEU A 132 14.78 -25.38 -29.46
CA LEU A 132 15.93 -26.25 -29.16
C LEU A 132 16.04 -26.51 -27.64
N TRP A 133 15.86 -25.49 -26.80
CA TRP A 133 15.90 -25.67 -25.36
C TRP A 133 14.79 -26.61 -24.85
N ASP A 134 13.59 -26.49 -25.40
CA ASP A 134 12.43 -27.31 -25.04
C ASP A 134 12.58 -28.75 -25.54
N ASP A 135 12.86 -28.96 -26.82
CA ASP A 135 13.04 -30.27 -27.46
C ASP A 135 14.12 -31.11 -26.73
N HIS A 136 15.19 -30.46 -26.26
CA HIS A 136 16.28 -31.11 -25.54
C HIS A 136 16.19 -31.02 -24.01
N GLN A 137 15.12 -30.44 -23.47
CA GLN A 137 14.90 -30.25 -22.03
C GLN A 137 16.14 -29.66 -21.33
N VAL A 138 16.74 -28.63 -21.95
CA VAL A 138 18.06 -28.10 -21.57
C VAL A 138 18.07 -27.64 -20.11
N PHE A 139 17.06 -26.90 -19.67
CA PHE A 139 16.97 -26.44 -18.28
C PHE A 139 17.03 -27.61 -17.29
N LYS A 140 16.18 -28.63 -17.48
CA LYS A 140 16.15 -29.82 -16.63
C LYS A 140 17.49 -30.55 -16.62
N ARG A 141 18.09 -30.77 -17.79
CA ARG A 141 19.39 -31.45 -17.90
C ARG A 141 20.51 -30.72 -17.20
N VAL A 142 20.54 -29.38 -17.27
CA VAL A 142 21.55 -28.57 -16.57
C VAL A 142 21.35 -28.65 -15.06
N VAL A 143 20.10 -28.54 -14.58
CA VAL A 143 19.77 -28.70 -13.16
C VAL A 143 20.16 -30.09 -12.64
N ASP A 144 19.81 -31.15 -13.36
CA ASP A 144 20.07 -32.54 -12.97
C ASP A 144 21.58 -32.87 -12.94
N LYS A 145 22.36 -32.23 -13.81
CA LYS A 145 23.82 -32.39 -13.88
C LYS A 145 24.55 -31.70 -12.72
N ASN A 146 24.03 -30.57 -12.25
CA ASN A 146 24.69 -29.76 -11.23
C ASN A 146 24.67 -30.46 -9.86
N ASP A 147 25.72 -30.31 -9.05
CA ASP A 147 25.85 -30.95 -7.73
C ASP A 147 26.28 -30.01 -6.59
N GLY A 148 26.53 -28.72 -6.89
CA GLY A 148 27.00 -27.68 -5.97
C GLY A 148 25.97 -27.17 -4.94
N GLY A 149 24.95 -27.97 -4.62
CA GLY A 149 23.90 -27.63 -3.65
C GLY A 149 22.63 -27.03 -4.26
N ASN A 150 21.59 -26.86 -3.44
CA ASN A 150 20.29 -26.34 -3.87
C ASN A 150 20.24 -24.81 -3.78
N PHE A 151 19.68 -24.18 -4.81
CA PHE A 151 19.32 -22.77 -4.81
C PHE A 151 17.84 -22.65 -5.15
N VAL A 152 17.04 -22.15 -4.19
CA VAL A 152 15.60 -21.97 -4.37
C VAL A 152 15.32 -20.49 -4.50
N LEU A 153 14.70 -20.09 -5.62
CA LEU A 153 14.18 -18.73 -5.80
C LEU A 153 12.67 -18.84 -5.84
N HIS A 154 12.00 -18.38 -4.78
CA HIS A 154 10.54 -18.38 -4.74
C HIS A 154 9.99 -17.26 -5.63
N ASP A 155 9.12 -17.62 -6.56
CA ASP A 155 8.51 -16.68 -7.47
C ASP A 155 7.29 -16.01 -6.81
N GLY A 156 7.31 -14.69 -6.61
CA GLY A 156 6.09 -13.96 -6.26
C GLY A 156 5.04 -14.07 -7.37
N PRO A 157 3.81 -14.54 -7.08
CA PRO A 157 2.85 -14.90 -8.11
C PRO A 157 2.18 -13.65 -8.72
N PRO A 158 2.28 -13.38 -10.03
CA PRO A 158 1.47 -12.36 -10.69
C PRO A 158 -0.03 -12.66 -10.60
N TYR A 159 -0.85 -11.60 -10.58
CA TYR A 159 -2.30 -11.73 -10.69
C TYR A 159 -2.70 -12.25 -12.08
N ALA A 160 -3.51 -13.30 -12.10
CA ALA A 160 -4.08 -13.90 -13.31
C ALA A 160 -5.27 -13.10 -13.84
N ASN A 161 -5.10 -11.78 -14.05
CA ASN A 161 -6.19 -10.90 -14.44
C ASN A 161 -6.07 -10.31 -15.85
N GLY A 162 -4.90 -10.24 -16.49
CA GLY A 162 -4.76 -9.64 -17.83
C GLY A 162 -3.38 -9.80 -18.46
N ASP A 163 -3.11 -9.00 -19.49
CA ASP A 163 -1.84 -9.07 -20.24
C ASP A 163 -0.65 -8.58 -19.42
N LEU A 164 0.54 -9.05 -19.81
CA LEU A 164 1.79 -8.64 -19.20
C LEU A 164 2.18 -7.22 -19.63
N HIS A 165 2.97 -6.56 -18.79
CA HIS A 165 3.48 -5.20 -19.02
C HIS A 165 4.98 -5.16 -18.67
N MET A 166 5.65 -4.04 -18.95
CA MET A 166 7.11 -3.91 -18.75
C MET A 166 7.59 -4.24 -17.34
N GLY A 167 6.82 -3.90 -16.30
CA GLY A 167 7.12 -4.32 -14.93
C GLY A 167 7.21 -5.85 -14.74
N HIS A 168 6.34 -6.62 -15.40
CA HIS A 168 6.41 -8.09 -15.38
C HIS A 168 7.66 -8.61 -16.08
N ALA A 169 8.01 -8.02 -17.23
CA ALA A 169 9.23 -8.36 -17.95
C ALA A 169 10.47 -8.09 -17.10
N LEU A 170 10.57 -6.90 -16.50
CA LEU A 170 11.67 -6.53 -15.59
C LEU A 170 11.80 -7.54 -14.44
N ASN A 171 10.70 -7.85 -13.75
CA ASN A 171 10.72 -8.76 -12.62
C ASN A 171 11.19 -10.17 -13.00
N LYS A 172 10.64 -10.73 -14.09
CA LYS A 172 10.95 -12.11 -14.51
C LYS A 172 12.34 -12.26 -15.10
N ILE A 173 12.78 -11.29 -15.91
CA ILE A 173 14.12 -11.31 -16.50
C ILE A 173 15.19 -11.20 -15.40
N LEU A 174 14.99 -10.35 -14.39
CA LEU A 174 15.93 -10.26 -13.26
C LEU A 174 16.04 -11.57 -12.49
N LYS A 175 14.91 -12.24 -12.20
CA LYS A 175 14.89 -13.57 -11.57
C LYS A 175 15.62 -14.61 -12.43
N ASP A 176 15.39 -14.60 -13.74
CA ASP A 176 16.04 -15.50 -14.70
C ASP A 176 17.56 -15.29 -14.74
N ILE A 177 18.05 -14.05 -14.75
CA ILE A 177 19.48 -13.73 -14.69
C ILE A 177 20.12 -14.34 -13.44
N ILE A 178 19.48 -14.19 -12.27
CA ILE A 178 19.97 -14.75 -11.00
C ILE A 178 20.02 -16.28 -11.07
N ASN A 179 18.94 -16.90 -11.55
CA ASN A 179 18.84 -18.34 -11.68
C ASN A 179 19.91 -18.90 -12.63
N ARG A 180 20.07 -18.31 -13.82
CA ARG A 180 21.10 -18.71 -14.78
C ARG A 180 22.50 -18.53 -14.22
N TYR A 181 22.77 -17.44 -13.52
CA TYR A 181 24.05 -17.23 -12.86
C TYR A 181 24.34 -18.33 -11.84
N LYS A 182 23.35 -18.74 -11.03
CA LYS A 182 23.50 -19.84 -10.07
C LYS A 182 23.65 -21.20 -10.74
N LEU A 183 22.95 -21.46 -11.85
CA LEU A 183 23.15 -22.65 -12.67
C LEU A 183 24.59 -22.75 -13.19
N LEU A 184 25.15 -21.64 -13.69
CA LEU A 184 26.54 -21.59 -14.17
C LEU A 184 27.57 -21.76 -13.05
N GLN A 185 27.20 -21.47 -11.81
CA GLN A 185 27.99 -21.70 -10.60
C GLN A 185 27.80 -23.13 -10.05
N ASN A 186 27.25 -24.05 -10.84
CA ASN A 186 27.04 -25.46 -10.50
C ASN A 186 25.97 -25.71 -9.40
N TYR A 187 25.04 -24.78 -9.15
CA TYR A 187 23.92 -25.02 -8.21
C TYR A 187 22.72 -25.68 -8.90
N LYS A 188 22.00 -26.53 -8.17
CA LYS A 188 20.66 -27.03 -8.55
C LYS A 188 19.62 -25.95 -8.29
N VAL A 189 19.16 -25.28 -9.35
CA VAL A 189 18.19 -24.19 -9.24
C VAL A 189 16.77 -24.72 -9.30
N HIS A 190 15.97 -24.37 -8.28
CA HIS A 190 14.54 -24.63 -8.20
C HIS A 190 13.79 -23.32 -8.38
N PHE A 191 13.20 -23.12 -9.57
CA PHE A 191 12.40 -21.95 -9.90
C PHE A 191 11.06 -22.39 -10.48
N VAL A 192 10.03 -22.34 -9.63
CA VAL A 192 8.65 -22.74 -9.94
C VAL A 192 7.81 -21.47 -10.05
N PRO A 193 7.29 -21.13 -11.24
CA PRO A 193 6.39 -20.00 -11.42
C PRO A 193 5.06 -20.24 -10.72
N GLY A 194 4.42 -19.17 -10.25
CA GLY A 194 3.05 -19.27 -9.74
C GLY A 194 2.15 -18.12 -10.14
N TRP A 195 0.87 -18.26 -9.82
CA TRP A 195 -0.16 -17.27 -10.17
C TRP A 195 -1.18 -17.09 -9.08
N ASP A 196 -1.53 -15.83 -8.83
CA ASP A 196 -2.63 -15.48 -7.95
C ASP A 196 -3.93 -15.43 -8.74
N CYS A 197 -4.80 -16.38 -8.43
CA CYS A 197 -6.02 -16.70 -9.16
C CYS A 197 -7.30 -16.33 -8.40
N HIS A 198 -7.19 -15.71 -7.23
CA HIS A 198 -8.33 -15.29 -6.41
C HIS A 198 -8.46 -13.76 -6.37
N GLY A 199 -9.54 -13.30 -5.73
CA GLY A 199 -9.76 -11.90 -5.41
C GLY A 199 -10.66 -11.14 -6.38
N LEU A 200 -11.12 -9.98 -5.91
CA LEU A 200 -12.09 -9.15 -6.60
C LEU A 200 -11.67 -8.66 -8.01
N PRO A 201 -10.37 -8.43 -8.34
CA PRO A 201 -9.98 -8.03 -9.69
C PRO A 201 -10.42 -9.02 -10.78
N ILE A 202 -10.37 -10.33 -10.49
CA ILE A 202 -10.80 -11.37 -11.44
C ILE A 202 -12.32 -11.38 -11.54
N GLU A 203 -13.02 -11.34 -10.41
CA GLU A 203 -14.48 -11.29 -10.38
C GLU A 203 -15.03 -10.07 -11.13
N LEU A 204 -14.40 -8.90 -10.98
CA LEU A 204 -14.78 -7.69 -11.73
C LEU A 204 -14.57 -7.82 -13.23
N LYS A 205 -13.46 -8.41 -13.68
CA LYS A 205 -13.24 -8.65 -15.12
C LYS A 205 -14.26 -9.64 -15.68
N VAL A 206 -14.62 -10.67 -14.91
CA VAL A 206 -15.70 -11.58 -15.28
C VAL A 206 -17.02 -10.83 -15.34
N LEU A 207 -17.35 -9.98 -14.36
CA LEU A 207 -18.59 -9.19 -14.38
C LEU A 207 -18.64 -8.21 -15.55
N GLN A 208 -17.53 -7.51 -15.83
CA GLN A 208 -17.40 -6.56 -16.94
C GLN A 208 -17.60 -7.22 -18.30
N SER A 209 -17.16 -8.46 -18.47
CA SER A 209 -17.35 -9.24 -19.71
C SER A 209 -18.75 -9.86 -19.86
N LEU A 210 -19.62 -9.74 -18.85
CA LEU A 210 -21.00 -10.22 -18.89
C LEU A 210 -21.99 -9.08 -19.14
N ASP A 211 -22.97 -9.37 -20.00
CA ASP A 211 -24.14 -8.50 -20.25
C ASP A 211 -25.01 -8.33 -19.00
N GLN A 212 -25.81 -7.26 -18.96
CA GLN A 212 -26.63 -6.91 -17.79
C GLN A 212 -27.61 -8.02 -17.39
N ASP A 213 -28.21 -8.73 -18.34
CA ASP A 213 -29.15 -9.82 -18.03
C ASP A 213 -28.43 -11.07 -17.51
N ALA A 214 -27.24 -11.36 -18.04
CA ALA A 214 -26.39 -12.44 -17.53
C ALA A 214 -25.84 -12.19 -16.11
N ARG A 215 -25.87 -10.93 -15.64
CA ARG A 215 -25.52 -10.55 -14.26
C ARG A 215 -26.67 -10.81 -13.28
N LYS A 216 -27.93 -10.66 -13.70
CA LYS A 216 -29.11 -10.89 -12.84
C LYS A 216 -29.23 -12.36 -12.41
N ASP A 217 -28.86 -13.28 -13.28
CA ASP A 217 -28.91 -14.74 -13.03
C ASP A 217 -27.66 -15.34 -12.37
N LEU A 218 -26.74 -14.47 -11.93
CA LEU A 218 -25.42 -14.89 -11.45
C LEU A 218 -25.48 -15.28 -9.97
N THR A 219 -25.37 -16.58 -9.69
CA THR A 219 -25.17 -17.07 -8.32
C THR A 219 -23.68 -17.05 -7.94
N PRO A 220 -23.33 -17.01 -6.64
CA PRO A 220 -21.92 -17.07 -6.21
C PRO A 220 -21.15 -18.28 -6.76
N LEU A 221 -21.81 -19.44 -6.88
CA LEU A 221 -21.18 -20.64 -7.46
C LEU A 221 -20.88 -20.46 -8.95
N LYS A 222 -21.83 -19.90 -9.72
CA LYS A 222 -21.64 -19.59 -11.15
C LYS A 222 -20.53 -18.56 -11.35
N LEU A 223 -20.48 -17.52 -10.51
CA LEU A 223 -19.42 -16.51 -10.55
C LEU A 223 -18.05 -17.15 -10.29
N ARG A 224 -17.90 -17.95 -9.23
CA ARG A 224 -16.65 -18.66 -8.91
C ARG A 224 -16.19 -19.58 -10.04
N ALA A 225 -17.11 -20.31 -10.66
CA ALA A 225 -16.78 -21.18 -11.80
C ALA A 225 -16.29 -20.36 -13.01
N LYS A 226 -16.95 -19.24 -13.32
CA LYS A 226 -16.52 -18.33 -14.39
C LYS A 226 -15.17 -17.67 -14.09
N ALA A 227 -14.95 -17.23 -12.84
CA ALA A 227 -13.70 -16.63 -12.38
C ALA A 227 -12.53 -17.64 -12.49
N ALA A 228 -12.72 -18.88 -12.04
CA ALA A 228 -11.72 -19.93 -12.17
C ALA A 228 -11.38 -20.24 -13.64
N LYS A 229 -12.40 -20.27 -14.53
CA LYS A 229 -12.19 -20.46 -15.97
C LYS A 229 -11.38 -19.31 -16.59
N PHE A 230 -11.73 -18.07 -16.22
CA PHE A 230 -11.02 -16.88 -16.66
C PHE A 230 -9.56 -16.91 -16.21
N ALA A 231 -9.32 -17.14 -14.92
CA ALA A 231 -7.97 -17.21 -14.35
C ALA A 231 -7.10 -18.24 -15.08
N LYS A 232 -7.60 -19.48 -15.30
CA LYS A 232 -6.87 -20.52 -16.04
C LYS A 232 -6.52 -20.13 -17.48
N ALA A 233 -7.42 -19.43 -18.17
CA ALA A 233 -7.15 -18.94 -19.51
C ALA A 233 -6.06 -17.85 -19.52
N THR A 234 -6.13 -16.92 -18.56
CA THR A 234 -5.11 -15.87 -18.39
C THR A 234 -3.75 -16.44 -18.00
N VAL A 235 -3.69 -17.42 -17.09
CA VAL A 235 -2.46 -18.14 -16.72
C VAL A 235 -1.79 -18.71 -17.97
N LYS A 236 -2.55 -19.39 -18.85
CA LYS A 236 -2.01 -19.96 -20.09
C LYS A 236 -1.40 -18.89 -21.01
N ALA A 237 -2.08 -17.75 -21.18
CA ALA A 237 -1.59 -16.65 -22.01
C ALA A 237 -0.33 -15.97 -21.42
N GLN A 238 -0.34 -15.71 -20.12
CA GLN A 238 0.79 -15.12 -19.40
C GLN A 238 2.00 -16.05 -19.40
N MET A 239 1.79 -17.36 -19.18
CA MET A 239 2.82 -18.38 -19.22
C MET A 239 3.52 -18.42 -20.58
N SER A 240 2.75 -18.45 -21.68
CA SER A 240 3.32 -18.39 -23.03
C SER A 240 4.14 -17.12 -23.26
N SER A 241 3.68 -15.99 -22.75
CA SER A 241 4.40 -14.72 -22.84
C SER A 241 5.71 -14.73 -22.04
N PHE A 242 5.71 -15.31 -20.82
CA PHE A 242 6.93 -15.44 -20.02
C PHE A 242 7.94 -16.43 -20.63
N GLN A 243 7.47 -17.53 -21.23
CA GLN A 243 8.31 -18.43 -22.01
C GLN A 243 8.93 -17.69 -23.19
N ARG A 244 8.17 -16.82 -23.86
CA ARG A 244 8.68 -16.01 -24.97
C ARG A 244 9.75 -15.00 -24.53
N PHE A 245 9.74 -14.52 -23.28
CA PHE A 245 10.84 -13.72 -22.71
C PHE A 245 12.14 -14.53 -22.55
N GLY A 246 12.12 -15.85 -22.76
CA GLY A 246 13.29 -16.73 -22.66
C GLY A 246 13.59 -17.20 -21.24
N VAL A 247 12.63 -17.09 -20.32
CA VAL A 247 12.82 -17.44 -18.91
C VAL A 247 12.86 -18.97 -18.73
N TRP A 248 13.88 -19.45 -18.01
CA TRP A 248 14.01 -20.86 -17.65
C TRP A 248 13.38 -21.12 -16.28
N ALA A 249 12.37 -21.98 -16.25
CA ALA A 249 11.61 -22.34 -15.06
C ALA A 249 10.95 -23.71 -15.22
N ASP A 250 10.42 -24.27 -14.14
CA ASP A 250 9.51 -25.41 -14.23
C ASP A 250 8.11 -24.96 -14.67
N TRP A 251 7.91 -24.86 -15.98
CA TRP A 251 6.63 -24.48 -16.58
C TRP A 251 5.58 -25.60 -16.56
N ASN A 252 5.98 -26.83 -16.26
CA ASN A 252 5.08 -27.99 -16.26
C ASN A 252 4.33 -28.14 -14.95
N ASN A 253 4.92 -27.69 -13.83
CA ASN A 253 4.33 -27.78 -12.50
C ASN A 253 4.20 -26.40 -11.83
N PRO A 254 3.50 -25.42 -12.45
CA PRO A 254 3.29 -24.13 -11.81
C PRO A 254 2.37 -24.27 -10.59
N TYR A 255 2.54 -23.42 -9.59
CA TYR A 255 1.64 -23.38 -8.45
C TYR A 255 0.53 -22.35 -8.66
N LEU A 256 -0.73 -22.72 -8.50
CA LEU A 256 -1.85 -21.80 -8.61
C LEU A 256 -2.54 -21.66 -7.26
N THR A 257 -2.89 -20.45 -6.85
CA THR A 257 -3.61 -20.25 -5.57
C THR A 257 -5.00 -20.90 -5.57
N LEU A 258 -5.56 -21.21 -6.74
CA LEU A 258 -6.83 -21.94 -6.90
C LEU A 258 -6.70 -23.46 -6.75
N ASP A 259 -5.48 -24.00 -6.66
CA ASP A 259 -5.28 -25.44 -6.56
C ASP A 259 -5.72 -25.95 -5.19
N PRO A 260 -6.46 -27.08 -5.11
CA PRO A 260 -6.98 -27.57 -3.82
C PRO A 260 -5.91 -27.82 -2.77
N LYS A 261 -4.71 -28.25 -3.19
CA LYS A 261 -3.56 -28.44 -2.28
C LYS A 261 -3.06 -27.12 -1.70
N TYR A 262 -3.08 -26.04 -2.48
CA TYR A 262 -2.68 -24.71 -2.04
C TYR A 262 -3.72 -24.15 -1.05
N GLU A 263 -5.01 -24.25 -1.39
CA GLU A 263 -6.10 -23.82 -0.51
C GLU A 263 -6.09 -24.59 0.83
N ALA A 264 -5.81 -25.89 0.81
CA ALA A 264 -5.67 -26.70 2.03
C ALA A 264 -4.52 -26.19 2.91
N ALA A 265 -3.32 -25.97 2.35
CA ALA A 265 -2.19 -25.42 3.08
C ALA A 265 -2.47 -24.01 3.64
N GLN A 266 -3.21 -23.18 2.90
CA GLN A 266 -3.63 -21.86 3.39
C GLN A 266 -4.56 -21.97 4.61
N ILE A 267 -5.49 -22.94 4.60
CA ILE A 267 -6.37 -23.21 5.74
C ILE A 267 -5.60 -23.78 6.93
N GLU A 268 -4.58 -24.62 6.71
CA GLU A 268 -3.71 -25.11 7.78
C GLU A 268 -2.98 -23.96 8.48
N VAL A 269 -2.35 -23.06 7.72
CA VAL A 269 -1.69 -21.87 8.29
C VAL A 269 -2.68 -20.98 9.04
N PHE A 270 -3.87 -20.74 8.48
CA PHE A 270 -4.91 -19.99 9.16
C PHE A 270 -5.35 -20.68 10.46
N GLY A 271 -5.51 -22.00 10.44
CA GLY A 271 -5.87 -22.82 11.60
C GLY A 271 -4.81 -22.73 12.69
N GLU A 272 -3.54 -22.83 12.35
CA GLU A 272 -2.44 -22.64 13.30
C GLU A 272 -2.45 -21.24 13.93
N MET A 273 -2.66 -20.20 13.11
CA MET A 273 -2.77 -18.83 13.61
C MET A 273 -3.97 -18.67 14.54
N ALA A 274 -5.11 -19.28 14.22
CA ALA A 274 -6.31 -19.24 15.04
C ALA A 274 -6.11 -19.97 16.37
N LEU A 275 -5.50 -21.17 16.35
CA LEU A 275 -5.21 -21.95 17.55
C LEU A 275 -4.21 -21.24 18.49
N LYS A 276 -3.29 -20.45 17.93
CA LYS A 276 -2.37 -19.59 18.70
C LYS A 276 -3.00 -18.28 19.19
N GLY A 277 -4.29 -18.06 18.94
CA GLY A 277 -5.00 -16.84 19.35
C GLY A 277 -4.64 -15.60 18.53
N HIS A 278 -4.00 -15.75 17.37
CA HIS A 278 -3.66 -14.63 16.49
C HIS A 278 -4.85 -14.19 15.63
N ILE A 279 -5.88 -15.02 15.46
CA ILE A 279 -7.08 -14.65 14.73
C ILE A 279 -8.19 -14.28 15.71
N TYR A 280 -8.72 -13.08 15.58
CA TYR A 280 -9.82 -12.60 16.43
C TYR A 280 -10.85 -11.83 15.60
N ARG A 281 -12.08 -11.78 16.11
CA ARG A 281 -13.15 -10.93 15.57
C ARG A 281 -13.18 -9.64 16.37
N GLY A 282 -13.13 -8.51 15.68
CA GLY A 282 -13.17 -7.19 16.31
C GLY A 282 -14.09 -6.25 15.54
N ARG A 283 -14.63 -5.25 16.24
CA ARG A 283 -15.30 -4.11 15.61
C ARG A 283 -14.29 -2.97 15.56
N LYS A 284 -13.81 -2.65 14.35
CA LYS A 284 -12.83 -1.57 14.12
C LYS A 284 -13.27 -0.71 12.95
N PRO A 285 -12.95 0.59 12.96
CA PRO A 285 -13.10 1.43 11.77
C PRO A 285 -12.17 0.91 10.68
N VAL A 286 -12.75 0.61 9.52
CA VAL A 286 -12.03 0.22 8.32
C VAL A 286 -12.46 1.11 7.18
N HIS A 287 -11.64 1.22 6.15
CA HIS A 287 -12.09 1.80 4.89
C HIS A 287 -13.20 0.91 4.32
N TRP A 288 -14.35 1.52 4.07
CA TRP A 288 -15.52 0.90 3.48
C TRP A 288 -15.81 1.57 2.14
N SER A 289 -16.06 0.77 1.11
CA SER A 289 -16.55 1.27 -0.17
C SER A 289 -18.06 1.03 -0.25
N PRO A 290 -18.91 2.07 -0.10
CA PRO A 290 -20.35 1.93 -0.30
C PRO A 290 -20.68 1.39 -1.70
N SER A 291 -19.86 1.76 -2.69
CA SER A 291 -20.05 1.32 -4.07
C SER A 291 -19.78 -0.17 -4.31
N SER A 292 -18.83 -0.75 -3.57
CA SER A 292 -18.45 -2.16 -3.68
C SER A 292 -19.03 -3.02 -2.55
N ARG A 293 -19.67 -2.39 -1.55
CA ARG A 293 -20.23 -3.01 -0.33
C ARG A 293 -19.24 -3.94 0.38
N THR A 294 -17.99 -3.50 0.49
CA THR A 294 -16.91 -4.26 1.13
C THR A 294 -15.93 -3.33 1.83
N ALA A 295 -15.29 -3.86 2.86
CA ALA A 295 -14.09 -3.27 3.43
C ALA A 295 -12.93 -3.34 2.42
N LEU A 296 -12.06 -2.33 2.46
CA LEU A 296 -10.86 -2.22 1.64
C LEU A 296 -9.63 -2.13 2.54
N ALA A 297 -8.55 -2.79 2.15
CA ALA A 297 -7.24 -2.58 2.76
C ALA A 297 -6.61 -1.27 2.26
N GLU A 298 -5.63 -0.71 2.98
CA GLU A 298 -4.93 0.52 2.55
C GLU A 298 -4.28 0.39 1.16
N ALA A 299 -3.75 -0.80 0.84
CA ALA A 299 -3.18 -1.10 -0.47
C ALA A 299 -4.21 -1.09 -1.62
N GLU A 300 -5.51 -1.10 -1.29
CA GLU A 300 -6.63 -1.04 -2.24
C GLU A 300 -7.21 0.37 -2.35
N LEU A 301 -6.54 1.39 -1.83
CA LEU A 301 -7.00 2.78 -1.92
C LEU A 301 -6.18 3.55 -2.94
N GLU A 302 -6.86 4.40 -3.71
CA GLU A 302 -6.24 5.40 -4.56
C GLU A 302 -6.52 6.79 -3.99
N VAL A 303 -5.49 7.59 -3.84
CA VAL A 303 -5.63 8.94 -3.30
C VAL A 303 -5.85 9.93 -4.44
N LYS A 304 -7.00 10.62 -4.44
CA LYS A 304 -7.34 11.65 -5.43
C LYS A 304 -7.57 13.01 -4.75
N LYS A 305 -7.42 14.09 -5.51
CA LYS A 305 -7.81 15.42 -5.06
C LYS A 305 -9.33 15.54 -5.12
N SER A 306 -9.93 15.96 -4.02
CA SER A 306 -11.38 16.09 -3.87
C SER A 306 -11.71 17.35 -3.11
N ILE A 307 -12.81 18.00 -3.52
CA ILE A 307 -13.37 19.14 -2.83
C ILE A 307 -14.49 18.61 -1.94
N PHE A 308 -14.29 18.68 -0.63
CA PHE A 308 -15.38 18.46 0.34
C PHE A 308 -15.73 19.80 0.99
N LEU A 309 -17.02 19.97 1.29
CA LEU A 309 -17.47 20.98 2.24
C LEU A 309 -17.02 20.51 3.62
N VAL A 310 -15.94 21.11 4.13
CA VAL A 310 -15.43 20.80 5.46
C VAL A 310 -15.83 21.95 6.36
N LEU A 311 -16.80 21.71 7.24
CA LEU A 311 -17.06 22.61 8.37
C LEU A 311 -15.82 22.59 9.27
N LYS A 312 -14.94 23.60 9.14
CA LYS A 312 -13.77 23.71 10.02
C LYS A 312 -14.16 24.27 11.38
N LYS A 313 -14.70 23.36 12.18
CA LYS A 313 -14.36 23.15 13.59
C LYS A 313 -13.86 21.70 13.70
N GLU A 314 -12.83 21.32 12.92
CA GLU A 314 -12.39 19.93 12.64
C GLU A 314 -13.38 18.83 13.09
N LEU A 315 -14.52 18.87 12.39
CA LEU A 315 -15.66 17.98 12.49
C LEU A 315 -15.97 17.66 11.03
N THR A 316 -15.42 16.55 10.54
CA THR A 316 -15.91 16.01 9.26
C THR A 316 -17.39 15.72 9.45
N SER A 317 -18.23 16.07 8.49
CA SER A 317 -19.70 16.10 8.62
C SER A 317 -20.39 14.73 8.78
N LEU A 318 -19.63 13.66 9.10
CA LEU A 318 -20.10 12.30 9.35
C LEU A 318 -20.48 12.01 10.82
N PHE A 319 -20.14 12.88 11.76
CA PHE A 319 -19.97 12.45 13.15
C PHE A 319 -20.70 13.33 14.17
N TYR A 320 -21.96 13.00 14.47
CA TYR A 320 -22.75 13.84 15.38
C TYR A 320 -23.62 13.11 16.37
N PHE A 321 -23.32 11.85 16.61
CA PHE A 321 -24.12 11.02 17.47
C PHE A 321 -23.12 10.23 18.31
N LEU A 322 -22.98 10.65 19.58
CA LEU A 322 -22.00 10.13 20.54
C LEU A 322 -20.52 10.36 20.19
N SER A 323 -19.92 11.37 20.81
CA SER A 323 -18.51 11.70 20.58
C SER A 323 -17.82 12.26 21.81
N ALA A 324 -16.51 12.22 21.83
CA ALA A 324 -15.70 13.02 22.75
C ALA A 324 -14.98 14.14 21.98
N VAL A 325 -14.38 15.08 22.70
CA VAL A 325 -13.37 15.99 22.12
C VAL A 325 -12.01 15.59 22.67
N ALA A 326 -11.07 15.29 21.78
CA ALA A 326 -9.69 15.00 22.15
C ALA A 326 -8.85 16.28 22.17
N VAL A 327 -8.01 16.40 23.21
CA VAL A 327 -6.99 17.44 23.40
C VAL A 327 -5.60 16.80 23.51
N ASN A 328 -4.56 17.57 23.19
CA ASN A 328 -3.18 17.15 23.43
C ASN A 328 -2.72 17.68 24.79
N ALA A 329 -2.35 16.78 25.71
CA ALA A 329 -1.88 17.14 27.05
C ALA A 329 -0.66 18.09 27.05
N LYS A 330 0.18 18.04 26.02
CA LYS A 330 1.39 18.87 25.88
C LYS A 330 1.12 20.27 25.34
N LEU A 331 -0.06 20.51 24.75
CA LEU A 331 -0.41 21.81 24.17
C LEU A 331 -1.04 22.74 25.21
N GLN A 332 -0.92 24.05 24.95
CA GLN A 332 -1.60 25.09 25.69
C GLN A 332 -2.86 25.52 24.92
N TYR A 333 -3.95 25.74 25.65
CA TYR A 333 -5.25 26.14 25.15
C TYR A 333 -5.65 27.49 25.73
N ALA A 334 -6.18 28.38 24.89
CA ALA A 334 -6.67 29.69 25.26
C ALA A 334 -8.20 29.69 25.32
N VAL A 335 -8.75 30.22 26.42
CA VAL A 335 -10.14 30.65 26.51
C VAL A 335 -10.22 32.06 25.92
N VAL A 336 -10.89 32.18 24.78
CA VAL A 336 -10.99 33.43 24.00
C VAL A 336 -12.41 33.97 24.00
N GLU A 337 -12.54 35.27 24.21
CA GLU A 337 -13.79 36.01 23.97
C GLU A 337 -13.78 36.51 22.52
N ALA A 338 -14.77 36.12 21.73
CA ALA A 338 -14.92 36.64 20.38
C ALA A 338 -15.65 37.99 20.42
N LYS A 339 -15.08 39.01 19.75
CA LYS A 339 -15.75 40.29 19.52
C LYS A 339 -15.99 40.49 18.04
N SER A 340 -17.25 40.74 17.69
CA SER A 340 -17.63 41.14 16.34
C SER A 340 -16.91 42.45 15.99
N LEU A 341 -16.28 42.48 14.82
CA LEU A 341 -15.76 43.74 14.27
C LEU A 341 -16.96 44.52 13.74
N SER A 342 -17.15 45.72 14.28
CA SER A 342 -18.14 46.70 13.85
C SER A 342 -18.16 46.89 12.33
N GLU A 343 -19.39 47.03 11.80
CA GLU A 343 -19.96 47.23 10.45
C GLU A 343 -19.11 47.52 9.17
N ASP A 344 -17.78 47.67 9.22
CA ASP A 344 -16.98 48.16 8.07
C ASP A 344 -16.04 47.14 7.42
N VAL A 345 -16.34 45.85 7.50
CA VAL A 345 -15.69 44.86 6.60
C VAL A 345 -16.70 44.46 5.54
N HIS A 346 -16.82 45.29 4.51
CA HIS A 346 -17.20 44.82 3.18
C HIS A 346 -16.21 43.73 2.77
N LEU A 347 -16.57 42.48 3.08
CA LEU A 347 -15.97 41.31 2.48
C LEU A 347 -16.09 41.50 0.97
N SER A 348 -14.96 41.77 0.34
CA SER A 348 -14.84 41.86 -1.10
C SER A 348 -15.53 40.66 -1.73
N ALA A 349 -16.58 40.96 -2.49
CA ALA A 349 -17.30 40.02 -3.32
C ALA A 349 -16.31 39.37 -4.30
N GLY A 350 -15.74 38.23 -3.91
CA GLY A 350 -14.69 37.58 -4.71
C GLY A 350 -14.48 36.09 -4.42
N ASN A 351 -14.82 35.57 -3.24
CA ASN A 351 -14.64 34.15 -2.94
C ASN A 351 -15.95 33.49 -2.53
N LYS A 352 -16.66 32.89 -3.51
CA LYS A 352 -17.85 32.03 -3.35
C LYS A 352 -17.62 30.75 -2.50
N LYS A 353 -16.55 30.67 -1.70
CA LYS A 353 -16.07 29.44 -1.01
C LYS A 353 -16.12 29.51 0.52
N LYS A 354 -16.59 30.62 1.12
CA LYS A 354 -16.62 30.82 2.58
C LYS A 354 -17.93 31.43 3.03
N ARG A 355 -18.53 30.88 4.09
CA ARG A 355 -19.77 31.33 4.72
C ARG A 355 -19.57 31.38 6.23
N LEU A 356 -19.88 32.51 6.86
CA LEU A 356 -19.93 32.60 8.32
C LEU A 356 -21.25 31.99 8.81
N GLY A 357 -21.20 31.27 9.93
CA GLY A 357 -22.39 30.67 10.53
C GLY A 357 -23.17 31.65 11.39
N ASN A 358 -24.41 31.29 11.72
CA ASN A 358 -25.36 32.17 12.41
C ASN A 358 -24.89 32.60 13.81
N ILE A 359 -24.01 31.84 14.47
CA ILE A 359 -23.49 32.18 15.80
C ILE A 359 -22.82 33.57 15.83
N VAL A 360 -22.22 34.00 14.71
CA VAL A 360 -21.50 35.27 14.60
C VAL A 360 -22.45 36.47 14.58
N THR A 361 -23.74 36.25 14.33
CA THR A 361 -24.77 37.29 14.30
C THR A 361 -25.41 37.55 15.67
N GLU A 362 -25.08 36.74 16.68
CA GLU A 362 -25.64 36.89 18.03
C GLU A 362 -25.07 38.12 18.77
N PRO A 363 -25.91 38.89 19.50
CA PRO A 363 -25.48 40.07 20.25
C PRO A 363 -24.44 39.77 21.34
N LYS A 364 -24.42 38.53 21.84
CA LYS A 364 -23.50 38.09 22.90
C LYS A 364 -22.80 36.80 22.48
N MET A 365 -21.62 36.97 21.90
CA MET A 365 -20.77 35.86 21.47
C MET A 365 -20.28 35.02 22.66
N PRO A 366 -20.31 33.68 22.56
CA PRO A 366 -19.80 32.81 23.61
C PRO A 366 -18.26 32.82 23.66
N PHE A 367 -17.71 32.37 24.79
CA PHE A 367 -16.29 32.07 24.89
C PHE A 367 -15.95 30.80 24.12
N PHE A 368 -14.79 30.77 23.49
CA PHE A 368 -14.27 29.59 22.80
C PHE A 368 -12.99 29.09 23.46
N ILE A 369 -12.72 27.80 23.29
CA ILE A 369 -11.44 27.19 23.65
C ILE A 369 -10.76 26.80 22.36
N VAL A 370 -9.50 27.21 22.16
CA VAL A 370 -8.68 26.89 20.99
C VAL A 370 -7.23 26.72 21.42
N ALA A 371 -6.40 26.01 20.66
CA ALA A 371 -4.97 25.96 20.96
C ALA A 371 -4.36 27.38 20.87
N SER A 372 -3.57 27.76 21.87
CA SER A 372 -3.07 29.13 22.01
C SER A 372 -2.27 29.60 20.79
N ASN A 373 -1.48 28.71 20.18
CA ASN A 373 -0.68 29.02 18.99
C ASN A 373 -1.53 29.26 17.72
N LEU A 374 -2.78 28.78 17.70
CA LEU A 374 -3.67 28.92 16.55
C LEU A 374 -4.53 30.19 16.60
N VAL A 375 -4.53 30.94 17.71
CA VAL A 375 -5.35 32.15 17.86
C VAL A 375 -5.14 33.14 16.70
N PRO A 376 -3.90 33.54 16.32
CA PRO A 376 -3.71 34.50 15.23
C PRO A 376 -4.19 33.97 13.87
N THR A 377 -3.99 32.68 13.63
CA THR A 377 -4.44 32.00 12.40
C THR A 377 -5.97 31.95 12.33
N LEU A 378 -6.64 31.68 13.45
CA LEU A 378 -8.09 31.63 13.53
C LEU A 378 -8.72 33.02 13.46
N GLU A 379 -8.11 34.05 14.07
CA GLU A 379 -8.55 35.45 13.92
C GLU A 379 -8.55 35.87 12.44
N ALA A 380 -7.42 35.65 11.75
CA ALA A 380 -7.30 35.97 10.33
C ALA A 380 -8.28 35.18 9.46
N LYS A 381 -8.58 33.94 9.86
CA LYS A 381 -9.43 33.03 9.08
C LYS A 381 -10.92 33.32 9.27
N TRP A 382 -11.35 33.54 10.50
CA TRP A 382 -12.74 33.83 10.85
C TRP A 382 -13.11 35.29 10.60
N GLY A 383 -12.11 36.18 10.50
CA GLY A 383 -12.36 37.63 10.39
C GLY A 383 -12.95 38.21 11.68
N ILE A 384 -12.68 37.58 12.84
CA ILE A 384 -13.19 37.95 14.15
C ILE A 384 -12.01 38.13 15.09
N LYS A 385 -12.05 39.16 15.94
CA LYS A 385 -11.01 39.37 16.95
C LYS A 385 -11.24 38.46 18.15
N LEU A 386 -10.20 37.73 18.57
CA LEU A 386 -10.22 36.76 19.65
C LEU A 386 -9.36 37.28 20.81
N ILE A 387 -10.01 37.70 21.89
CA ILE A 387 -9.32 38.22 23.07
C ILE A 387 -9.08 37.08 24.06
N VAL A 388 -7.82 36.70 24.26
CA VAL A 388 -7.42 35.69 25.25
C VAL A 388 -7.72 36.20 26.66
N LYS A 389 -8.50 35.43 27.43
CA LYS A 389 -8.82 35.71 28.84
C LYS A 389 -8.03 34.86 29.81
N LYS A 390 -7.82 33.60 29.45
CA LYS A 390 -7.12 32.61 30.27
C LYS A 390 -6.43 31.60 29.37
N THR A 391 -5.32 31.06 29.85
CA THR A 391 -4.63 29.93 29.23
C THR A 391 -4.68 28.73 30.17
N LEU A 392 -4.85 27.54 29.61
CA LEU A 392 -4.98 26.25 30.29
C LEU A 392 -4.05 25.25 29.60
N SER A 393 -3.51 24.29 30.34
CA SER A 393 -2.84 23.15 29.71
C SER A 393 -3.88 22.17 29.16
N GLY A 394 -3.52 21.38 28.15
CA GLY A 394 -4.40 20.32 27.64
C GLY A 394 -4.76 19.29 28.71
N SER A 395 -3.86 19.03 29.65
CA SER A 395 -4.13 18.15 30.80
C SER A 395 -5.23 18.69 31.71
N ASP A 396 -5.35 20.02 31.85
CA ASP A 396 -6.41 20.63 32.67
C ASP A 396 -7.81 20.46 32.07
N LEU A 397 -7.89 20.16 30.77
CA LEU A 397 -9.14 19.93 30.06
C LEU A 397 -9.60 18.47 30.13
N GLU A 398 -8.75 17.55 30.59
CA GLU A 398 -9.11 16.14 30.71
C GLU A 398 -10.31 15.97 31.64
N ASN A 399 -11.29 15.15 31.25
CA ASN A 399 -12.53 14.90 31.97
C ASN A 399 -13.48 16.10 32.12
N CYS A 400 -13.18 17.26 31.54
CA CYS A 400 -14.21 18.30 31.38
C CYS A 400 -15.41 17.74 30.60
N ARG A 401 -16.60 18.31 30.84
CA ARG A 401 -17.84 17.91 30.16
C ARG A 401 -18.32 19.03 29.25
N TYR A 402 -18.88 18.65 28.11
CA TYR A 402 -19.54 19.56 27.19
C TYR A 402 -20.86 18.96 26.70
N VAL A 403 -21.79 19.79 26.25
CA VAL A 403 -23.06 19.33 25.67
C VAL A 403 -22.90 19.24 24.16
N HIS A 404 -23.22 18.09 23.59
CA HIS A 404 -23.12 17.87 22.16
C HIS A 404 -24.31 18.51 21.42
N PRO A 405 -24.08 19.26 20.32
CA PRO A 405 -25.08 20.16 19.72
C PRO A 405 -26.25 19.46 19.00
N ILE A 406 -26.14 18.17 18.69
CA ILE A 406 -27.19 17.43 17.95
C ILE A 406 -28.11 16.62 18.84
N ASN A 407 -27.58 15.94 19.85
CA ASN A 407 -28.33 15.03 20.72
C ASN A 407 -28.47 15.57 22.15
N ASN A 408 -27.93 16.76 22.45
CA ASN A 408 -27.94 17.38 23.79
C ASN A 408 -27.39 16.47 24.90
N MET A 409 -26.55 15.51 24.55
CA MET A 409 -25.91 14.64 25.54
C MET A 409 -24.66 15.28 26.12
N GLU A 410 -24.37 14.98 27.39
CA GLU A 410 -23.09 15.31 27.98
C GLU A 410 -21.99 14.36 27.50
N CYS A 411 -20.90 14.94 27.02
CA CYS A 411 -19.77 14.25 26.43
C CYS A 411 -18.46 14.64 27.15
N PRO A 412 -17.50 13.72 27.30
CA PRO A 412 -16.23 14.02 27.94
C PRO A 412 -15.23 14.67 26.97
N VAL A 413 -14.31 15.45 27.54
CA VAL A 413 -13.05 15.80 26.91
C VAL A 413 -11.99 14.77 27.34
N VAL A 414 -11.25 14.25 26.36
CA VAL A 414 -10.30 13.14 26.54
C VAL A 414 -8.90 13.55 26.09
N ILE A 415 -7.86 12.89 26.60
CA ILE A 415 -6.50 13.09 26.08
C ILE A 415 -6.29 12.22 24.85
N GLY A 416 -6.11 12.87 23.70
CA GLY A 416 -5.70 12.27 22.45
C GLY A 416 -4.18 12.04 22.38
N GLY A 417 -3.67 11.89 21.16
CA GLY A 417 -2.26 11.63 20.89
C GLY A 417 -1.54 12.78 20.19
N ASP A 418 -0.34 12.49 19.70
CA ASP A 418 0.49 13.45 18.98
C ASP A 418 -0.06 13.81 17.57
N TYR A 419 -1.14 13.15 17.13
CA TYR A 419 -1.88 13.51 15.91
C TYR A 419 -2.59 14.87 16.01
N ILE A 420 -2.81 15.35 17.24
CA ILE A 420 -3.37 16.69 17.50
C ILE A 420 -2.22 17.69 17.54
N THR A 421 -2.10 18.47 16.46
CA THR A 421 -1.03 19.47 16.27
C THR A 421 -1.60 20.89 16.19
N THR A 422 -0.71 21.87 16.08
CA THR A 422 -1.06 23.28 15.83
C THR A 422 -0.78 23.71 14.39
N GLU A 423 -0.72 22.77 13.45
CA GLU A 423 -0.49 23.05 12.03
C GLU A 423 -1.79 23.34 11.28
N SER A 424 -2.89 22.72 11.70
CA SER A 424 -4.23 22.94 11.14
C SER A 424 -5.32 22.86 12.22
N GLY A 425 -6.53 23.28 11.85
CA GLY A 425 -7.69 23.12 12.71
C GLY A 425 -7.78 24.14 13.83
N THR A 426 -8.25 23.68 14.99
CA THR A 426 -8.39 24.48 16.22
C THR A 426 -7.55 23.95 17.38
N GLY A 427 -6.86 22.82 17.19
CA GLY A 427 -6.20 22.04 18.24
C GLY A 427 -7.15 21.24 19.13
N LEU A 428 -8.46 21.31 18.88
CA LEU A 428 -9.49 20.41 19.42
C LEU A 428 -9.93 19.49 18.30
N VAL A 429 -9.85 18.18 18.52
CA VAL A 429 -10.25 17.18 17.53
C VAL A 429 -11.49 16.47 18.01
N HIS A 430 -12.54 16.44 17.19
CA HIS A 430 -13.69 15.61 17.49
C HIS A 430 -13.33 14.13 17.36
N THR A 431 -13.72 13.33 18.35
CA THR A 431 -13.41 11.90 18.40
C THR A 431 -14.66 11.06 18.23
N ALA A 432 -14.69 10.31 17.12
CA ALA A 432 -15.73 9.36 16.79
C ALA A 432 -15.13 7.96 16.51
N PRO A 433 -15.06 7.09 17.53
CA PRO A 433 -14.36 5.80 17.45
C PRO A 433 -14.83 4.88 16.32
N GLY A 434 -16.07 5.07 15.84
CA GLY A 434 -16.63 4.31 14.74
C GLY A 434 -16.10 4.66 13.35
N HIS A 435 -15.41 5.80 13.16
CA HIS A 435 -14.92 6.16 11.83
C HIS A 435 -13.57 6.88 11.75
N GLY A 436 -12.70 6.69 12.74
CA GLY A 436 -11.29 7.07 12.65
C GLY A 436 -10.41 6.10 13.43
N LEU A 437 -9.24 5.74 12.90
CA LEU A 437 -8.35 4.81 13.59
C LEU A 437 -7.77 5.43 14.88
N GLU A 438 -7.34 6.69 14.81
CA GLU A 438 -6.85 7.44 15.97
C GLU A 438 -7.96 7.63 17.01
N ASP A 439 -9.16 7.97 16.55
CA ASP A 439 -10.36 8.08 17.38
C ASP A 439 -10.75 6.76 18.04
N TYR A 440 -10.56 5.64 17.34
CA TYR A 440 -10.81 4.31 17.88
C TYR A 440 -9.85 3.97 19.01
N VAL A 441 -8.55 4.25 18.83
CA VAL A 441 -7.54 4.02 19.87
C VAL A 441 -7.83 4.90 21.09
N THR A 442 -8.08 6.20 20.89
CA THR A 442 -8.47 7.11 21.97
C THR A 442 -9.78 6.67 22.64
N GLY A 443 -10.76 6.24 21.85
CA GLY A 443 -12.04 5.73 22.33
C GLY A 443 -11.91 4.49 23.19
N LEU A 444 -11.09 3.52 22.78
CA LEU A 444 -10.80 2.32 23.57
C LEU A 444 -10.18 2.67 24.93
N LYS A 445 -9.23 3.63 24.96
CA LYS A 445 -8.57 4.07 26.20
C LYS A 445 -9.56 4.61 27.24
N TYR A 446 -10.58 5.35 26.79
CA TYR A 446 -11.58 5.99 27.67
C TYR A 446 -12.90 5.22 27.75
N GLY A 447 -13.00 4.02 27.14
CA GLY A 447 -14.23 3.22 27.13
C GLY A 447 -15.39 3.86 26.36
N LEU A 448 -15.10 4.66 25.33
CA LEU A 448 -16.12 5.30 24.49
C LEU A 448 -16.81 4.26 23.58
N PRO A 449 -18.13 4.39 23.32
CA PRO A 449 -18.82 3.49 22.42
C PRO A 449 -18.31 3.61 20.98
N ILE A 450 -18.16 2.46 20.31
CA ILE A 450 -17.81 2.39 18.89
C ILE A 450 -19.07 2.58 18.04
N TYR A 451 -19.59 3.80 18.09
CA TYR A 451 -20.83 4.19 17.44
C TYR A 451 -20.59 4.51 15.96
N SER A 452 -21.40 3.93 15.06
CA SER A 452 -21.25 4.12 13.61
C SER A 452 -22.60 3.96 12.90
N PRO A 453 -23.40 5.03 12.75
CA PRO A 453 -24.80 4.97 12.35
C PRO A 453 -24.94 4.95 10.83
N VAL A 454 -24.09 4.19 10.13
CA VAL A 454 -24.05 4.13 8.67
C VAL A 454 -24.23 2.69 8.22
N ASP A 455 -25.00 2.47 7.17
CA ASP A 455 -25.27 1.13 6.61
C ASP A 455 -24.23 0.73 5.54
N ASP A 456 -24.45 -0.43 4.90
CA ASP A 456 -23.57 -0.97 3.87
C ASP A 456 -23.59 -0.13 2.57
N ASP A 457 -24.66 0.62 2.33
CA ASP A 457 -24.86 1.49 1.17
C ASP A 457 -24.33 2.92 1.40
N GLY A 458 -23.76 3.20 2.57
CA GLY A 458 -23.23 4.52 2.89
C GLY A 458 -24.34 5.53 3.23
N LYS A 459 -25.48 5.05 3.72
CA LYS A 459 -26.59 5.89 4.19
C LYS A 459 -26.68 5.87 5.70
N PHE A 460 -27.19 6.95 6.27
CA PHE A 460 -27.47 6.99 7.71
C PHE A 460 -28.57 6.00 8.09
N THR A 461 -28.38 5.31 9.21
CA THR A 461 -29.33 4.37 9.80
C THR A 461 -30.35 5.08 10.71
N GLU A 462 -31.32 4.34 11.24
CA GLU A 462 -32.29 4.83 12.23
C GLU A 462 -31.62 5.45 13.47
N GLU A 463 -30.43 4.99 13.84
CA GLU A 463 -29.67 5.53 14.97
C GLU A 463 -29.31 7.02 14.78
N ALA A 464 -29.22 7.50 13.53
CA ALA A 464 -28.98 8.92 13.22
C ALA A 464 -30.23 9.81 13.33
N GLY A 465 -31.37 9.27 13.77
CA GLY A 465 -32.62 10.01 13.98
C GLY A 465 -33.12 10.71 12.71
N GLN A 466 -33.17 12.04 12.74
CA GLN A 466 -33.73 12.87 11.66
C GLN A 466 -32.95 12.80 10.34
N PHE A 467 -31.74 12.25 10.32
CA PHE A 467 -30.93 12.10 9.11
C PHE A 467 -31.04 10.69 8.47
N ASN A 468 -31.85 9.80 9.05
CA ASN A 468 -32.04 8.44 8.56
C ASN A 468 -32.33 8.38 7.05
N GLY A 469 -31.66 7.47 6.35
CA GLY A 469 -31.82 7.22 4.91
C GLY A 469 -31.06 8.18 3.98
N LEU A 470 -30.46 9.25 4.49
CA LEU A 470 -29.68 10.20 3.68
C LEU A 470 -28.29 9.63 3.35
N ASP A 471 -27.81 9.90 2.13
CA ASP A 471 -26.46 9.56 1.69
C ASP A 471 -25.43 10.39 2.44
N VAL A 472 -24.50 9.72 3.13
CA VAL A 472 -23.49 10.33 3.99
C VAL A 472 -22.51 11.19 3.20
N LEU A 473 -22.21 10.84 1.94
CA LEU A 473 -21.30 11.60 1.08
C LEU A 473 -22.02 12.67 0.25
N GLY A 474 -23.35 12.62 0.19
CA GLY A 474 -24.21 13.57 -0.50
C GLY A 474 -25.03 14.43 0.47
N ASP A 475 -26.35 14.30 0.35
CA ASP A 475 -27.34 15.18 1.02
C ASP A 475 -27.28 15.12 2.55
N GLY A 476 -26.79 14.01 3.12
CA GLY A 476 -26.65 13.83 4.56
C GLY A 476 -25.74 14.89 5.18
N ASN A 477 -24.57 15.15 4.58
CA ASN A 477 -23.65 16.19 5.04
C ASN A 477 -24.32 17.57 5.03
N ALA A 478 -25.02 17.90 3.94
CA ALA A 478 -25.69 19.19 3.79
C ALA A 478 -26.82 19.38 4.82
N ALA A 479 -27.60 18.32 5.10
CA ALA A 479 -28.66 18.36 6.11
C ALA A 479 -28.10 18.59 7.52
N VAL A 480 -26.98 17.95 7.86
CA VAL A 480 -26.32 18.11 9.16
C VAL A 480 -25.73 19.50 9.32
N VAL A 481 -25.06 20.02 8.29
CA VAL A 481 -24.55 21.40 8.26
C VAL A 481 -25.67 22.40 8.54
N LYS A 482 -26.79 22.26 7.83
CA LYS A 482 -27.95 23.13 7.98
C LYS A 482 -28.49 23.10 9.42
N TYR A 483 -28.64 21.90 9.99
CA TYR A 483 -29.13 21.75 11.36
C TYR A 483 -28.20 22.41 12.40
N LEU A 484 -26.88 22.24 12.26
CA LEU A 484 -25.92 22.86 13.18
C LEU A 484 -25.88 24.38 13.09
N ASP A 485 -26.10 24.92 11.90
CA ASP A 485 -26.21 26.36 11.68
C ASP A 485 -27.49 26.94 12.32
N GLU A 486 -28.62 26.24 12.20
CA GLU A 486 -29.87 26.56 12.88
C GLU A 486 -29.74 26.51 14.42
N LYS A 487 -28.87 25.62 14.93
CA LYS A 487 -28.53 25.51 16.37
C LYS A 487 -27.36 26.39 16.80
N LEU A 488 -26.99 27.41 16.02
CA LEU A 488 -25.91 28.37 16.33
C LEU A 488 -24.58 27.69 16.71
N SER A 489 -24.28 26.54 16.11
CA SER A 489 -23.10 25.72 16.44
C SER A 489 -21.99 25.80 15.37
N ILE A 490 -22.21 26.58 14.31
CA ILE A 490 -21.24 26.81 13.22
C ILE A 490 -20.67 28.22 13.32
N ILE A 491 -19.34 28.32 13.32
CA ILE A 491 -18.61 29.59 13.23
C ILE A 491 -18.35 29.95 11.76
N MET A 492 -17.85 28.99 10.98
CA MET A 492 -17.50 29.17 9.58
C MET A 492 -17.58 27.85 8.81
N GLU A 493 -18.11 27.94 7.60
CA GLU A 493 -18.17 26.90 6.58
C GLU A 493 -17.24 27.29 5.41
N GLU A 494 -16.32 26.40 5.02
CA GLU A 494 -15.47 26.61 3.84
C GLU A 494 -15.33 25.32 3.01
N SER A 495 -15.28 25.46 1.69
CA SER A 495 -14.94 24.33 0.82
C SER A 495 -13.41 24.11 0.84
N TYR A 496 -12.98 22.87 1.08
CA TYR A 496 -11.57 22.51 1.20
C TYR A 496 -11.19 21.39 0.23
N GLU A 497 -10.19 21.67 -0.62
CA GLU A 497 -9.63 20.69 -1.54
C GLU A 497 -8.49 19.93 -0.86
N HIS A 498 -8.64 18.61 -0.76
CA HIS A 498 -7.64 17.75 -0.13
C HIS A 498 -7.56 16.39 -0.79
N LYS A 499 -6.56 15.63 -0.38
CA LYS A 499 -6.37 14.24 -0.80
C LYS A 499 -7.34 13.34 -0.03
N TYR A 500 -8.20 12.63 -0.75
CA TYR A 500 -9.20 11.74 -0.16
C TYR A 500 -9.07 10.32 -0.74
N PRO A 501 -9.34 9.26 0.06
CA PRO A 501 -9.24 7.88 -0.38
C PRO A 501 -10.45 7.45 -1.25
N TYR A 502 -10.14 6.92 -2.43
CA TYR A 502 -11.10 6.36 -3.38
C TYR A 502 -10.87 4.86 -3.50
N ASP A 503 -11.96 4.14 -3.76
CA ASP A 503 -11.89 2.74 -4.16
C ASP A 503 -11.13 2.66 -5.49
N TRP A 504 -10.00 1.97 -5.50
CA TRP A 504 -9.15 1.85 -6.68
C TRP A 504 -9.87 1.16 -7.86
N ARG A 505 -10.95 0.41 -7.60
CA ARG A 505 -11.73 -0.32 -8.60
C ARG A 505 -12.82 0.56 -9.19
N THR A 506 -13.71 1.10 -8.35
CA THR A 506 -14.89 1.86 -8.80
C THR A 506 -14.61 3.34 -9.03
N LYS A 507 -13.45 3.84 -8.55
CA LYS A 507 -13.07 5.25 -8.57
C LYS A 507 -14.09 6.16 -7.87
N LYS A 508 -14.82 5.61 -6.90
CA LYS A 508 -15.76 6.33 -6.02
C LYS A 508 -15.16 6.53 -4.62
N PRO A 509 -15.57 7.59 -3.90
CA PRO A 509 -15.08 7.88 -2.56
C PRO A 509 -15.38 6.75 -1.58
N THR A 510 -14.45 6.51 -0.65
CA THR A 510 -14.63 5.57 0.47
C THR A 510 -15.03 6.32 1.73
N ILE A 511 -15.58 5.61 2.72
CA ILE A 511 -15.81 6.15 4.06
C ILE A 511 -15.07 5.30 5.08
N PHE A 512 -14.82 5.85 6.26
CA PHE A 512 -14.55 5.00 7.40
C PHE A 512 -15.87 4.55 8.03
N ARG A 513 -15.91 3.30 8.47
CA ARG A 513 -17.06 2.75 9.20
C ARG A 513 -16.60 1.59 10.06
N ALA A 514 -17.14 1.49 11.26
CA ALA A 514 -16.85 0.39 12.15
C ALA A 514 -17.66 -0.83 11.73
N THR A 515 -16.96 -1.85 11.24
CA THR A 515 -17.57 -3.13 10.87
C THR A 515 -16.93 -4.26 11.68
N GLU A 516 -17.69 -5.32 11.91
CA GLU A 516 -17.14 -6.53 12.49
C GLU A 516 -16.35 -7.29 11.42
N GLN A 517 -15.05 -7.43 11.64
CA GLN A 517 -14.15 -8.13 10.73
C GLN A 517 -13.27 -9.11 11.50
N TRP A 518 -12.72 -10.07 10.76
CA TRP A 518 -11.66 -10.93 11.25
C TRP A 518 -10.31 -10.27 11.05
N PHE A 519 -9.48 -10.25 12.09
CA PHE A 519 -8.15 -9.65 12.07
C PHE A 519 -7.11 -10.69 12.45
N ALA A 520 -5.93 -10.59 11.84
CA ALA A 520 -4.72 -11.25 12.29
C ALA A 520 -3.93 -10.29 13.19
N SER A 521 -3.83 -10.60 14.48
CA SER A 521 -3.01 -9.85 15.43
C SER A 521 -1.53 -10.10 15.17
N VAL A 522 -0.81 -9.04 14.81
CA VAL A 522 0.66 -9.08 14.65
C VAL A 522 1.36 -9.02 16.02
N GLU A 523 0.68 -8.53 17.06
CA GLU A 523 1.26 -8.29 18.38
C GLU A 523 1.89 -9.56 18.99
N GLY A 524 1.23 -10.71 18.79
CA GLY A 524 1.70 -11.99 19.32
C GLY A 524 2.98 -12.54 18.68
N PHE A 525 3.39 -12.05 17.51
CA PHE A 525 4.59 -12.53 16.80
C PHE A 525 5.45 -11.41 16.21
N ARG A 526 5.17 -10.15 16.57
CA ARG A 526 5.88 -8.97 16.04
C ARG A 526 7.39 -9.07 16.30
N GLN A 527 7.80 -9.41 17.52
CA GLN A 527 9.21 -9.50 17.86
C GLN A 527 9.90 -10.61 17.06
N ALA A 528 9.30 -11.80 17.00
CA ALA A 528 9.83 -12.91 16.22
C ALA A 528 9.95 -12.56 14.71
N ALA A 529 8.99 -11.80 14.16
CA ALA A 529 9.07 -11.30 12.79
C ALA A 529 10.22 -10.29 12.60
N MET A 530 10.41 -9.36 13.55
CA MET A 530 11.52 -8.39 13.52
C MET A 530 12.88 -9.08 13.63
N ASP A 531 13.01 -10.07 14.51
CA ASP A 531 14.22 -10.87 14.67
C ASP A 531 14.53 -11.63 13.36
N ALA A 532 13.51 -12.24 12.74
CA ALA A 532 13.67 -12.91 11.45
C ALA A 532 14.10 -11.94 10.34
N ILE A 533 13.51 -10.74 10.27
CA ILE A 533 13.89 -9.68 9.32
C ILE A 533 15.35 -9.28 9.47
N GLY A 534 15.88 -9.27 10.71
CA GLY A 534 17.29 -8.98 11.00
C GLY A 534 18.28 -9.98 10.38
N HIS A 535 17.84 -11.21 10.09
CA HIS A 535 18.66 -12.24 9.43
C HIS A 535 18.54 -12.23 7.90
N VAL A 536 17.70 -11.37 7.32
CA VAL A 536 17.50 -11.28 5.87
C VAL A 536 18.52 -10.34 5.25
N LYS A 537 19.17 -10.79 4.17
CA LYS A 537 20.03 -9.93 3.35
C LYS A 537 19.19 -9.14 2.33
N TRP A 538 19.17 -7.82 2.49
CA TRP A 538 18.42 -6.91 1.63
C TRP A 538 19.27 -6.35 0.49
N ILE A 539 18.69 -6.29 -0.71
CA ILE A 539 19.32 -5.69 -1.89
C ILE A 539 18.28 -4.78 -2.59
N PRO A 540 18.49 -3.45 -2.60
CA PRO A 540 19.57 -2.73 -1.94
C PRO A 540 19.35 -2.64 -0.41
N ALA A 541 20.41 -2.38 0.36
CA ALA A 541 20.37 -2.46 1.83
C ALA A 541 19.34 -1.49 2.47
N GLN A 542 19.05 -0.36 1.82
CA GLN A 542 18.09 0.63 2.33
C GLN A 542 16.65 0.09 2.42
N VAL A 543 16.32 -1.00 1.72
CA VAL A 543 15.00 -1.64 1.79
C VAL A 543 14.72 -2.18 3.20
N PHE A 544 15.77 -2.54 3.97
CA PHE A 544 15.64 -2.92 5.37
C PHE A 544 14.89 -1.85 6.19
N VAL A 545 15.19 -0.57 5.97
CA VAL A 545 14.57 0.56 6.69
C VAL A 545 13.10 0.76 6.27
N LEU A 546 12.73 0.37 5.05
CA LEU A 546 11.36 0.47 4.56
C LEU A 546 10.45 -0.63 5.11
N ILE A 547 10.99 -1.82 5.36
CA ILE A 547 10.23 -2.99 5.85
C ILE A 547 10.31 -3.10 7.38
N GLY A 548 11.47 -2.78 7.95
CA GLY A 548 11.64 -2.58 9.38
C GLY A 548 11.19 -1.17 9.75
N ILE A 549 9.89 -1.01 9.98
CA ILE A 549 9.22 0.09 10.72
C ILE A 549 10.14 1.32 10.91
N GLY A 550 10.27 2.11 9.85
CA GLY A 550 11.00 3.37 9.86
C GLY A 550 10.25 4.42 10.67
N SER A 551 10.47 4.41 11.99
CA SER A 551 10.39 5.56 12.91
C SER A 551 10.57 5.06 14.34
N ASN A 552 11.81 4.72 14.73
CA ASN A 552 12.34 4.75 16.11
C ASN A 552 13.74 4.08 16.18
N LEU A 553 14.67 4.55 15.35
CA LEU A 553 16.12 4.43 15.58
C LEU A 553 16.78 5.78 15.36
#